data_AF-T1DSB1-F1
#
_entry.id   AF-T1DSB1-F1
#
_cell.length_a   1.000
_cell.length_b   1.000
_cell.length_c   1.000
_cell.angle_alpha   90.00
_cell.angle_beta   90.00
_cell.angle_gamma   90.00
#
_symmetry.space_group_name_H-M   'P 1'
#
loop_
_entity.id
_entity.type
_entity.pdbx_description
1 polymer ?
#
loop_
_entity_poly.entity_id
_entity_poly.type
_entity_poly.pdbx_seq_one_letter_code
_entity_poly.pdbx_strand_id
1 'polypeptide(L)'
;GYSRLFLPSKYIIHTVGPTYSEKYKTASEATLYACYRNVLYKARELGLRTVALCDISSVQRNFPLVTAAHIALRTIRRFWSNTVPRLVIVCLESNAHSIYAVLAPLYFPRDQLEERSALWQLPKDIGGLYGEPQLADRQIRIIHNPQHSVMIEADDDSDTSPHDLEMGSDVEYSNINLSLAAQLTGTAHSFTQMQGDLDRQRLLGDRPRMIYESVLDDGLEGIEHQERYERLLRRAKTEDLSEVSGIGCLYQSGVDRLGRPVVVFCGKWFPAHNLDLEKALLYLIYLLDPIVKGDYVIAYFHTLTSSNNYPSLQWLKDVYSILPYKYKKNLKAFYIVHPTFWTKMMTWWFTTFMAPAIKTKVHSLPGVEHLYSAIAKDQLEIPAYITEYDMATNGIHYFQPITNTSSPAS
;
A
#
# COMPACT_ATOMS: atom_id res chain seq x y z
N GLY A 1 -17.99 -4.29 34.86
CA GLY A 1 -16.89 -4.10 35.82
C GLY A 1 -15.58 -4.13 35.07
N TYR A 2 -14.83 -3.03 35.06
CA TYR A 2 -13.60 -2.92 34.28
C TYR A 2 -12.48 -3.73 34.94
N SER A 3 -12.05 -4.79 34.26
CA SER A 3 -10.85 -5.55 34.59
C SER A 3 -9.66 -4.60 34.50
N ARG A 4 -9.10 -4.18 35.64
CA ARG A 4 -7.82 -3.44 35.66
C ARG A 4 -6.74 -4.39 35.13
N LEU A 5 -6.32 -4.20 33.89
CA LEU A 5 -5.05 -4.75 33.41
C LEU A 5 -3.94 -4.14 34.25
N PHE A 6 -3.37 -4.91 35.17
CA PHE A 6 -2.14 -4.57 35.86
C PHE A 6 -0.99 -4.64 34.84
N LEU A 7 -0.70 -3.52 34.19
CA LEU A 7 0.53 -3.36 33.41
C LEU A 7 1.69 -3.18 34.40
N PRO A 8 2.75 -4.02 34.36
CA PRO A 8 3.91 -3.86 35.22
C PRO A 8 4.74 -2.65 34.77
N SER A 9 4.29 -1.44 35.12
CA SER A 9 4.99 -0.18 34.86
C SER A 9 5.32 0.56 36.15
N LYS A 10 6.49 1.21 36.18
CA LYS A 10 6.87 2.10 37.31
C LYS A 10 6.22 3.48 37.21
N TYR A 11 5.95 3.92 35.98
CA TYR A 11 5.39 5.23 35.67
C TYR A 11 4.36 5.09 34.55
N ILE A 12 3.31 5.92 34.61
CA ILE A 12 2.32 6.10 33.54
C ILE A 12 2.32 7.59 33.19
N ILE A 13 2.72 7.92 31.96
CA ILE A 13 2.67 9.29 31.43
C ILE A 13 1.38 9.42 30.63
N HIS A 14 0.46 10.26 31.09
CA HIS A 14 -0.78 10.53 30.39
C HIS A 14 -0.62 11.70 29.42
N THR A 15 -1.10 11.53 28.19
CA THR A 15 -1.15 12.58 27.17
C THR A 15 -2.47 12.51 26.43
N VAL A 16 -2.96 13.66 25.99
CA VAL A 16 -4.21 13.76 25.22
C VAL A 16 -3.83 14.07 23.78
N GLY A 17 -4.17 13.18 22.85
CA GLY A 17 -3.94 13.39 21.42
C GLY A 17 -4.85 14.47 20.83
N PRO A 18 -4.50 15.11 19.71
CA PRO A 18 -5.38 16.06 19.05
C PRO A 18 -6.59 15.38 18.39
N THR A 19 -7.70 16.12 18.28
CA THR A 19 -8.80 15.76 17.36
C THR A 19 -8.45 16.29 15.97
N TYR A 20 -8.48 15.42 14.97
CA TYR A 20 -8.14 15.81 13.61
C TYR A 20 -9.31 16.51 12.92
N SER A 21 -8.99 17.62 12.26
CA SER A 21 -9.91 18.30 11.35
C SER A 21 -9.14 18.69 10.10
N GLU A 22 -9.69 18.37 8.93
CA GLU A 22 -9.06 18.68 7.65
C GLU A 22 -8.85 20.19 7.46
N LYS A 23 -9.80 21.00 7.96
CA LYS A 23 -9.69 22.47 7.99
C LYS A 23 -8.49 22.98 8.79
N TYR A 24 -8.06 22.21 9.80
CA TYR A 24 -6.97 22.56 10.72
C TYR A 24 -5.87 21.49 10.70
N LYS A 25 -5.57 20.93 9.52
CA LYS A 25 -4.58 19.87 9.33
C LYS A 25 -3.25 20.21 10.01
N THR A 26 -2.69 21.38 9.68
CA THR A 26 -1.42 21.85 10.22
C THR A 26 -1.39 21.93 11.74
N ALA A 27 -2.44 22.49 12.34
CA ALA A 27 -2.53 22.61 13.79
C ALA A 27 -2.63 21.23 14.45
N SER A 28 -3.37 20.31 13.83
CA SER A 28 -3.50 18.93 14.28
C SER A 28 -2.16 18.19 14.24
N GLU A 29 -1.41 18.32 13.15
CA GLU A 29 -0.08 17.71 13.01
C GLU A 29 0.95 18.29 13.98
N ALA A 30 0.98 19.61 14.15
CA ALA A 30 1.87 20.28 15.10
C ALA A 30 1.55 19.89 16.55
N THR A 31 0.26 19.75 16.88
CA THR A 31 -0.18 19.31 18.20
C THR A 31 0.21 17.85 18.45
N LEU A 32 0.03 16.96 17.47
CA LEU A 32 0.43 15.56 17.59
C LEU A 32 1.94 15.42 17.81
N TYR A 33 2.74 16.17 17.04
CA TYR A 33 4.17 16.30 17.25
C TYR A 33 4.51 16.74 18.69
N ALA A 34 3.84 17.77 19.20
CA ALA A 34 4.05 18.27 20.56
C ALA A 34 3.69 17.22 21.62
N CYS A 35 2.62 16.43 21.42
CA CYS A 35 2.26 15.33 22.31
C CYS A 35 3.39 14.30 22.42
N TYR A 36 3.92 13.81 21.29
CA TYR A 36 5.02 12.85 21.29
C TYR A 36 6.28 13.44 21.92
N ARG A 37 6.63 14.66 21.53
CA ARG A 37 7.81 15.38 22.05
C ARG A 37 7.75 15.52 23.57
N ASN A 38 6.63 16.01 24.11
CA ASN A 38 6.47 16.23 25.55
C ASN A 38 6.56 14.92 26.36
N VAL A 39 5.97 13.83 25.85
CA VAL A 39 6.09 12.51 26.49
C VAL A 39 7.54 12.03 26.51
N LEU A 40 8.26 12.18 25.39
CA LEU A 40 9.68 11.80 25.29
C LEU A 40 10.57 12.66 26.20
N TYR A 41 10.34 13.97 26.28
CA TYR A 41 11.03 14.85 27.22
C TYR A 41 10.79 14.42 28.67
N LYS A 42 9.55 14.10 29.04
CA LYS A 42 9.24 13.67 30.41
C LYS A 42 9.87 12.32 30.74
N ALA A 43 9.91 11.39 29.79
CA ALA A 43 10.59 10.12 29.96
C ALA A 43 12.11 10.30 30.17
N ARG A 44 12.73 11.27 29.47
CA ARG A 44 14.15 11.62 29.63
C ARG A 44 14.44 12.29 30.97
N GLU A 45 13.58 13.22 31.40
CA GLU A 45 13.69 13.90 32.71
C GLU A 45 13.65 12.88 33.87
N LEU A 46 12.80 11.86 33.75
CA LEU A 46 12.68 10.76 34.72
C LEU A 46 13.77 9.69 34.58
N GLY A 47 14.70 9.82 33.62
CA GLY A 47 15.80 8.88 33.43
C GLY A 47 15.36 7.47 33.01
N LEU A 48 14.25 7.33 32.29
CA LEU A 48 13.68 6.03 31.94
C LEU A 48 14.51 5.31 30.85
N ARG A 49 14.86 4.04 31.10
CA ARG A 49 15.61 3.19 30.15
C ARG A 49 14.74 2.38 29.19
N THR A 50 13.46 2.24 29.50
CA THR A 50 12.50 1.48 28.69
C THR A 50 11.20 2.25 28.65
N VAL A 51 10.67 2.49 27.45
CA VAL A 51 9.44 3.26 27.25
C VAL A 51 8.53 2.48 26.33
N ALA A 52 7.27 2.32 26.73
CA ALA A 52 6.22 1.82 25.87
C ALA A 52 5.35 3.02 25.45
N LEU A 53 5.37 3.37 24.17
CA LEU A 53 4.56 4.46 23.60
C LEU A 53 3.37 3.86 22.88
N CYS A 54 2.16 4.19 23.36
CA CYS A 54 0.95 3.88 22.61
C CYS A 54 0.80 4.84 21.42
N ASP A 55 0.02 4.42 20.43
CA ASP A 55 -0.38 5.30 19.35
C ASP A 55 -1.29 6.43 19.89
N ILE A 56 -0.77 7.66 19.91
CA ILE A 56 -1.47 8.84 20.49
C ILE A 56 -2.62 9.29 19.58
N SER A 57 -2.53 8.98 18.28
CA SER A 57 -3.56 9.23 17.27
C SER A 57 -4.55 8.06 17.20
N SER A 58 -5.45 7.96 18.17
CA SER A 58 -6.53 6.97 18.12
C SER A 58 -7.55 7.28 17.02
N VAL A 59 -8.15 6.23 16.43
CA VAL A 59 -9.23 6.32 15.44
C VAL A 59 -10.45 7.11 15.94
N GLN A 60 -10.72 7.13 17.25
CA GLN A 60 -11.78 7.97 17.83
C GLN A 60 -11.61 9.47 17.53
N ARG A 61 -10.39 9.90 17.19
CA ARG A 61 -10.03 11.29 16.91
C ARG A 61 -9.89 11.58 15.41
N ASN A 62 -10.27 10.63 14.54
CA ASN A 62 -10.27 10.73 13.08
C ASN A 62 -8.92 11.16 12.45
N PHE A 63 -7.80 10.90 13.12
CA PHE A 63 -6.48 11.29 12.61
C PHE A 63 -6.01 10.28 11.55
N PRO A 64 -5.55 10.72 10.37
CA PRO A 64 -5.02 9.81 9.35
C PRO A 64 -3.82 9.01 9.89
N LEU A 65 -3.97 7.68 9.97
CA LEU A 65 -3.00 6.80 10.63
C LEU A 65 -1.60 6.85 10.00
N VAL A 66 -1.51 6.88 8.67
CA VAL A 66 -0.22 6.96 7.95
C VAL A 66 0.51 8.26 8.26
N THR A 67 -0.18 9.40 8.17
CA THR A 67 0.37 10.72 8.51
C THR A 67 0.82 10.77 9.97
N ALA A 68 0.01 10.23 10.88
CA ALA A 68 0.34 10.18 12.29
C ALA A 68 1.58 9.32 12.58
N ALA A 69 1.68 8.16 11.94
CA ALA A 69 2.83 7.27 12.08
C ALA A 69 4.12 7.91 11.57
N HIS A 70 4.09 8.64 10.45
CA HIS A 70 5.23 9.44 9.98
C HIS A 70 5.65 10.49 11.01
N ILE A 71 4.69 11.22 11.60
CA ILE A 71 4.96 12.23 12.65
C ILE A 71 5.57 11.56 13.88
N ALA A 72 5.01 10.44 14.35
CA ALA A 72 5.51 9.70 15.49
C ALA A 72 6.97 9.24 15.26
N LEU A 73 7.21 8.50 14.17
CA LEU A 73 8.50 7.91 13.85
C LEU A 73 9.58 8.98 13.63
N ARG A 74 9.29 10.06 12.90
CA ARG A 74 10.27 11.13 12.69
C ARG A 74 10.60 11.86 14.00
N THR A 75 9.60 12.10 14.85
CA THR A 75 9.80 12.74 16.16
C THR A 75 10.68 11.89 17.06
N ILE A 76 10.39 10.58 17.14
CA ILE A 76 11.19 9.63 17.91
C ILE A 76 12.63 9.60 17.39
N ARG A 77 12.80 9.49 16.06
CA ARG A 77 14.11 9.41 15.42
C ARG A 77 14.98 10.65 15.68
N ARG A 78 14.38 11.84 15.63
CA ARG A 78 15.06 13.11 15.86
C ARG A 78 15.35 13.37 17.34
N PHE A 79 14.44 12.95 18.23
CA PHE A 79 14.64 13.12 19.67
C PHE A 79 15.80 12.27 20.19
N TRP A 80 16.01 11.08 19.62
CA TRP A 80 16.91 10.09 20.17
C TRP A 80 18.09 9.75 19.24
N SER A 81 19.14 10.58 19.25
CA SER A 81 20.36 10.37 18.44
C SER A 81 21.55 9.74 19.18
N ASN A 82 21.68 9.92 20.51
CA ASN A 82 22.97 9.71 21.19
C ASN A 82 22.98 8.68 22.36
N THR A 83 21.83 8.17 22.79
CA THR A 83 21.69 6.97 23.65
C THR A 83 20.53 6.16 23.05
N VAL A 84 20.03 5.01 23.52
CA VAL A 84 18.69 4.52 23.05
C VAL A 84 18.05 3.72 24.20
N PRO A 85 17.01 4.22 24.87
CA PRO A 85 16.18 3.40 25.74
C PRO A 85 15.45 2.43 24.84
N ARG A 86 15.20 1.22 25.34
CA ARG A 86 14.41 0.26 24.60
C ARG A 86 13.00 0.82 24.45
N LEU A 87 12.68 1.30 23.25
CA LEU A 87 11.37 1.84 22.91
C LEU A 87 10.52 0.75 22.28
N VAL A 88 9.31 0.59 22.79
CA VAL A 88 8.29 -0.29 22.20
C VAL A 88 7.11 0.58 21.80
N ILE A 89 6.74 0.52 20.51
CA ILE A 89 5.49 1.14 20.04
C ILE A 89 4.37 0.12 20.27
N VAL A 90 3.40 0.49 21.10
CA VAL A 90 2.25 -0.34 21.45
C VAL A 90 1.09 0.05 20.54
N CYS A 91 0.85 -0.76 19.53
CA CYS A 91 -0.30 -0.63 18.65
C CYS A 91 -1.52 -1.26 19.35
N LEU A 92 -2.44 -0.41 19.81
CA LEU A 92 -3.68 -0.88 20.46
C LEU A 92 -4.68 -1.45 19.45
N GLU A 93 -4.58 -1.00 18.20
CA GLU A 93 -5.40 -1.45 17.08
C GLU A 93 -4.57 -2.27 16.10
N SER A 94 -5.18 -3.28 15.48
CA SER A 94 -4.49 -4.19 14.54
C SER A 94 -3.95 -3.42 13.32
N ASN A 95 -4.71 -2.44 12.82
CA ASN A 95 -4.35 -1.63 11.65
C ASN A 95 -3.13 -0.72 11.87
N ALA A 96 -2.87 -0.31 13.12
CA ALA A 96 -1.71 0.52 13.42
C ALA A 96 -0.39 -0.28 13.30
N HIS A 97 -0.40 -1.55 13.71
CA HIS A 97 0.81 -2.38 13.72
C HIS A 97 1.44 -2.53 12.33
N SER A 98 0.61 -2.80 11.32
CA SER A 98 1.04 -2.99 9.93
C SER A 98 1.65 -1.70 9.34
N ILE A 99 1.06 -0.54 9.63
CA ILE A 99 1.59 0.76 9.21
C ILE A 99 2.97 0.99 9.81
N TYR A 100 3.12 0.79 11.12
CA TYR A 100 4.42 0.94 11.78
C TYR A 100 5.45 -0.09 11.28
N ALA A 101 5.04 -1.31 10.92
CA ALA A 101 5.94 -2.33 10.38
C ALA A 101 6.53 -1.94 9.01
N VAL A 102 5.75 -1.25 8.17
CA VAL A 102 6.20 -0.77 6.85
C VAL A 102 7.01 0.53 6.98
N LEU A 103 6.58 1.46 7.83
CA LEU A 103 7.20 2.79 7.93
C LEU A 103 8.43 2.84 8.83
N ALA A 104 8.52 2.01 9.88
CA ALA A 104 9.64 2.05 10.81
C ALA A 104 11.02 1.85 10.13
N PRO A 105 11.20 0.92 9.17
CA PRO A 105 12.46 0.77 8.43
C PRO A 105 12.91 2.03 7.67
N LEU A 106 11.97 2.91 7.28
CA LEU A 106 12.30 4.16 6.59
C LEU A 106 12.99 5.17 7.53
N TYR A 107 12.62 5.17 8.81
CA TYR A 107 13.18 6.09 9.81
C TYR A 107 14.31 5.46 10.64
N PHE A 108 14.26 4.14 10.80
CA PHE A 108 15.18 3.32 11.58
C PHE A 108 15.68 2.15 10.70
N PRO A 109 16.49 2.43 9.66
CA PRO A 109 17.00 1.40 8.77
C PRO A 109 17.88 0.40 9.53
N ARG A 110 17.70 -0.89 9.24
CA ARG A 110 18.41 -2.01 9.87
C ARG A 110 19.67 -2.40 9.12
N ASP A 111 19.70 -2.12 7.82
CA ASP A 111 20.84 -2.38 6.94
C ASP A 111 21.02 -1.25 5.91
N GLN A 112 22.14 -1.33 5.17
CA GLN A 112 22.51 -0.32 4.18
C GLN A 112 21.59 -0.31 2.94
N LEU A 113 20.85 -1.39 2.71
CA LEU A 113 19.90 -1.50 1.61
C LEU A 113 18.59 -0.76 1.95
N GLU A 114 18.12 -0.90 3.18
CA GLU A 114 17.00 -0.15 3.75
C GLU A 114 17.33 1.34 3.82
N GLU A 115 18.55 1.70 4.23
CA GLU A 115 18.99 3.10 4.25
C GLU A 115 18.94 3.74 2.85
N ARG A 116 19.48 3.04 1.84
CA ARG A 116 19.41 3.49 0.44
C ARG A 116 17.98 3.58 -0.05
N SER A 117 17.11 2.65 0.33
CA SER A 117 15.71 2.62 -0.06
C SER A 117 14.92 3.76 0.59
N ALA A 118 15.19 4.05 1.86
CA ALA A 118 14.54 5.11 2.63
C ALA A 118 14.78 6.49 2.03
N LEU A 119 15.99 6.77 1.52
CA LEU A 119 16.32 8.04 0.86
C LEU A 119 15.37 8.36 -0.31
N TRP A 120 14.88 7.34 -1.02
CA TRP A 120 13.98 7.51 -2.16
C TRP A 120 12.48 7.45 -1.78
N GLN A 121 12.16 6.91 -0.60
CA GLN A 121 10.79 6.61 -0.17
C GLN A 121 10.28 7.55 0.95
N LEU A 122 11.15 8.31 1.60
CA LEU A 122 10.72 9.26 2.63
C LEU A 122 9.83 10.36 2.03
N PRO A 123 8.80 10.84 2.77
CA PRO A 123 7.98 11.95 2.35
C PRO A 123 8.82 13.21 2.08
N LYS A 124 8.33 14.08 1.17
CA LYS A 124 8.97 15.37 0.87
C LYS A 124 9.12 16.26 2.12
N ASP A 125 8.17 16.18 3.07
CA ASP A 125 8.27 16.81 4.39
C ASP A 125 8.86 15.82 5.41
N ILE A 126 10.18 15.80 5.52
CA ILE A 126 10.90 15.04 6.57
C ILE A 126 10.86 15.74 7.94
N GLY A 127 10.14 16.86 8.06
CA GLY A 127 10.10 17.70 9.24
C GLY A 127 11.39 18.50 9.45
N GLY A 128 11.34 19.42 10.41
CA GLY A 128 12.45 20.31 10.72
C GLY A 128 13.52 19.67 11.61
N LEU A 129 14.32 20.51 12.27
CA LEU A 129 15.50 20.07 13.02
C LEU A 129 15.14 19.06 14.13
N TYR A 130 13.96 19.21 14.72
CA TYR A 130 13.45 18.36 15.78
C TYR A 130 12.32 17.42 15.32
N GLY A 131 12.04 17.36 14.02
CA GLY A 131 10.95 16.56 13.44
C GLY A 131 9.58 17.25 13.45
N GLU A 132 9.54 18.56 13.69
CA GLU A 132 8.36 19.40 13.58
C GLU A 132 7.83 19.48 12.13
N PRO A 133 6.52 19.55 11.89
CA PRO A 133 5.99 19.81 10.55
C PRO A 133 6.49 21.16 10.01
N GLN A 134 7.06 21.20 8.81
CA GLN A 134 7.53 22.45 8.18
C GLN A 134 6.47 23.03 7.25
N LEU A 135 6.15 24.32 7.43
CA LEU A 135 5.20 25.06 6.58
C LEU A 135 5.95 26.10 5.77
N ALA A 136 5.89 25.99 4.44
CA ALA A 136 6.47 26.97 3.53
C ALA A 136 5.85 28.37 3.71
N ASP A 137 4.55 28.46 4.01
CA ASP A 137 3.80 29.72 4.11
C ASP A 137 3.96 30.49 5.44
N ARG A 138 4.79 30.00 6.37
CA ARG A 138 5.10 30.72 7.64
C ARG A 138 6.56 31.14 7.76
N GLN A 139 7.33 31.11 6.66
CA GLN A 139 8.61 31.79 6.64
C GLN A 139 8.34 33.30 6.60
N ILE A 140 8.62 33.98 7.71
CA ILE A 140 8.58 35.44 7.80
C ILE A 140 9.52 35.97 6.72
N ARG A 141 8.96 36.49 5.63
CA ARG A 141 9.70 37.39 4.75
C ARG A 141 9.86 38.66 5.55
N ILE A 142 11.01 38.85 6.20
CA ILE A 142 11.39 40.15 6.71
C ILE A 142 11.58 41.02 5.48
N ILE A 143 10.50 41.68 5.05
CA ILE A 143 10.57 42.76 4.09
C ILE A 143 11.15 43.91 4.90
N HIS A 144 12.41 44.24 4.70
CA HIS A 144 12.93 45.53 5.14
C HIS A 144 12.05 46.60 4.49
N ASN A 145 11.21 47.27 5.27
CA ASN A 145 10.43 48.40 4.78
C ASN A 145 11.43 49.52 4.41
N PRO A 146 11.61 49.89 3.13
CA PRO A 146 12.68 50.81 2.71
C PRO A 146 12.43 52.28 3.08
N GLN A 147 11.38 52.58 3.86
CA GLN A 147 10.91 53.95 4.12
C GLN A 147 11.11 54.43 5.56
N HIS A 148 12.01 53.83 6.32
CA HIS A 148 12.34 54.31 7.68
C HIS A 148 13.84 54.51 7.96
N SER A 149 14.66 54.63 6.91
CA SER A 149 16.09 54.94 7.02
C SER A 149 16.47 56.34 6.52
N VAL A 150 15.51 57.25 6.39
CA VAL A 150 15.79 58.65 6.02
C VAL A 150 15.07 59.55 7.02
N MET A 151 15.85 60.36 7.73
CA MET A 151 15.48 61.34 8.76
C MET A 151 15.46 60.87 10.21
N ILE A 152 16.59 60.38 10.74
CA ILE A 152 17.09 60.79 12.07
C ILE A 152 18.62 60.86 12.00
N GLU A 153 19.13 61.94 11.41
CA GLU A 153 20.43 62.50 11.80
C GLU A 153 20.16 63.96 12.21
N ALA A 154 20.34 64.23 13.50
CA ALA A 154 20.83 65.47 14.10
C ALA A 154 20.27 65.62 15.53
N ASP A 155 21.20 65.85 16.46
CA ASP A 155 21.04 66.60 17.71
C ASP A 155 20.23 65.89 18.83
N ASP A 156 20.49 66.02 20.12
CA ASP A 156 21.45 66.73 20.97
C ASP A 156 21.11 66.32 22.43
N ASP A 157 22.05 66.52 23.34
CA ASP A 157 22.11 66.34 24.80
C ASP A 157 20.83 65.99 25.62
N SER A 158 20.95 65.01 26.54
CA SER A 158 20.90 65.24 28.00
C SER A 158 20.74 63.96 28.88
N ASP A 159 21.64 63.94 29.87
CA ASP A 159 21.75 63.28 31.17
C ASP A 159 20.53 62.57 31.83
N THR A 160 20.82 61.41 32.46
CA THR A 160 20.43 60.91 33.81
C THR A 160 20.08 59.41 33.89
N SER A 161 20.81 58.70 34.74
CA SER A 161 20.42 57.45 35.42
C SER A 161 20.09 57.80 36.89
N PRO A 162 19.63 56.93 37.82
CA PRO A 162 19.04 55.57 37.75
C PRO A 162 17.73 55.43 38.60
N HIS A 163 16.93 54.36 38.44
CA HIS A 163 16.36 53.58 39.58
C HIS A 163 15.46 52.40 39.19
N ASP A 164 15.50 51.40 40.07
CA ASP A 164 14.81 50.11 40.11
C ASP A 164 13.29 50.20 40.24
N LEU A 165 12.57 49.29 39.57
CA LEU A 165 11.32 48.69 40.07
C LEU A 165 11.13 47.28 39.50
N GLU A 166 11.24 46.27 40.36
CA GLU A 166 10.74 44.92 40.12
C GLU A 166 9.21 44.89 40.26
N MET A 167 8.49 44.35 39.28
CA MET A 167 7.47 43.29 39.44
C MET A 167 6.73 43.02 38.12
N GLY A 168 6.57 41.73 37.78
CA GLY A 168 5.30 41.23 37.27
C GLY A 168 5.21 40.90 35.79
N SER A 169 5.27 39.58 35.52
CA SER A 169 4.49 38.83 34.53
C SER A 169 4.60 39.18 33.03
N ASP A 170 5.03 38.15 32.29
CA ASP A 170 4.45 37.65 31.03
C ASP A 170 5.28 37.78 29.72
N VAL A 171 5.58 36.58 29.19
CA VAL A 171 5.41 36.17 27.79
C VAL A 171 6.50 36.55 26.76
N GLU A 172 7.20 35.47 26.35
CA GLU A 172 7.70 35.16 25.00
C GLU A 172 8.77 36.04 24.31
N TYR A 173 9.50 35.36 23.40
CA TYR A 173 10.56 35.85 22.51
C TYR A 173 11.99 35.93 23.06
N SER A 174 12.65 34.78 23.15
CA SER A 174 14.12 34.71 23.08
C SER A 174 14.60 33.33 22.63
N ASN A 175 14.41 33.00 21.35
CA ASN A 175 15.09 31.86 20.70
C ASN A 175 15.65 32.18 19.30
N ILE A 176 15.69 33.46 18.90
CA ILE A 176 16.23 33.86 17.59
C ILE A 176 17.77 34.02 17.59
N ASN A 177 18.43 34.03 18.75
CA ASN A 177 19.87 34.30 18.83
C ASN A 177 20.81 33.09 18.98
N LEU A 178 20.29 31.85 19.01
CA LEU A 178 21.17 30.67 19.11
C LEU A 178 21.68 30.18 17.74
N SER A 179 21.07 30.62 16.63
CA SER A 179 21.55 30.30 15.27
C SER A 179 22.68 31.22 14.80
N LEU A 180 22.76 32.46 15.30
CA LEU A 180 23.78 33.43 14.90
C LEU A 180 25.12 33.19 15.65
N ALA A 181 25.07 32.72 16.90
CA ALA A 181 26.28 32.37 17.66
C ALA A 181 27.03 31.14 17.09
N ALA A 182 26.30 30.23 16.43
CA ALA A 182 26.89 29.06 15.78
C ALA A 182 27.60 29.39 14.45
N GLN A 183 27.32 30.56 13.84
CA GLN A 183 28.02 31.00 12.62
C GLN A 183 29.35 31.71 12.91
N LEU A 184 29.58 32.17 14.14
CA LEU A 184 30.80 32.91 14.53
C LEU A 184 31.87 32.02 15.18
N THR A 185 31.53 30.80 15.59
CA THR A 185 32.49 29.83 16.13
C THR A 185 32.66 28.70 15.12
N GLY A 186 33.73 28.78 14.33
CA GLY A 186 34.07 27.84 13.25
C GLY A 186 34.38 26.41 13.71
N THR A 187 33.44 25.76 14.38
CA THR A 187 33.49 24.34 14.72
C THR A 187 32.96 23.52 13.56
N ALA A 188 33.86 22.75 12.96
CA ALA A 188 33.66 21.94 11.76
C ALA A 188 32.43 21.03 11.84
N HIS A 189 31.45 21.28 10.96
CA HIS A 189 30.45 20.27 10.62
C HIS A 189 31.05 19.26 9.64
N SER A 190 30.94 17.97 9.97
CA SER A 190 31.47 16.82 9.25
C SER A 190 30.75 16.52 7.91
N PHE A 191 30.38 17.55 7.14
CA PHE A 191 29.78 17.38 5.81
C PHE A 191 30.04 18.61 4.92
N THR A 192 31.31 18.99 4.76
CA THR A 192 31.77 19.91 3.71
C THR A 192 33.01 19.33 3.01
N GLN A 193 32.78 18.36 2.13
CA GLN A 193 33.60 18.20 0.92
C GLN A 193 32.66 18.30 -0.28
N MET A 194 32.72 19.45 -0.93
CA MET A 194 32.07 19.73 -2.20
C MET A 194 32.97 19.12 -3.29
N GLN A 195 32.49 18.09 -3.97
CA GLN A 195 33.07 17.66 -5.25
C GLN A 195 32.03 17.84 -6.34
N GLY A 196 32.51 18.37 -7.46
CA GLY A 196 31.73 19.06 -8.48
C GLY A 196 30.61 18.26 -9.14
N ASP A 197 29.62 19.05 -9.54
CA ASP A 197 28.54 18.83 -10.49
C ASP A 197 28.71 17.60 -11.43
N LEU A 198 28.06 16.49 -11.08
CA LEU A 198 28.00 15.26 -11.89
C LEU A 198 26.56 14.85 -12.28
N ASP A 199 25.54 15.62 -11.90
CA ASP A 199 24.12 15.20 -12.05
C ASP A 199 23.28 16.03 -13.02
N ARG A 200 23.92 16.93 -13.79
CA ARG A 200 23.29 17.59 -14.94
C ARG A 200 22.91 16.63 -16.08
N GLN A 201 23.20 15.33 -15.93
CA GLN A 201 22.77 14.24 -16.83
C GLN A 201 21.69 13.30 -16.27
N ARG A 202 21.16 13.53 -15.05
CA ARG A 202 20.00 12.73 -14.52
C ARG A 202 18.63 13.33 -14.85
N LEU A 203 18.58 14.52 -15.43
CA LEU A 203 17.35 15.26 -15.78
C LEU A 203 16.62 14.77 -17.05
N LEU A 204 17.05 13.66 -17.68
CA LEU A 204 16.42 13.12 -18.90
C LEU A 204 16.15 11.60 -18.85
N GLY A 205 16.12 10.99 -17.67
CA GLY A 205 15.78 9.58 -17.50
C GLY A 205 14.48 9.41 -16.74
N ASP A 206 13.36 9.27 -17.44
CA ASP A 206 12.09 8.84 -16.86
C ASP A 206 12.28 7.44 -16.26
N ARG A 207 12.36 7.35 -14.92
CA ARG A 207 12.54 6.09 -14.16
C ARG A 207 11.78 6.14 -12.83
N PRO A 208 11.27 4.97 -12.38
CA PRO A 208 9.88 4.89 -11.93
C PRO A 208 9.71 5.26 -10.46
N ARG A 209 8.82 6.22 -10.21
CA ARG A 209 8.21 6.51 -8.89
C ARG A 209 7.37 5.34 -8.33
N MET A 210 7.31 4.22 -9.05
CA MET A 210 6.30 3.18 -8.93
C MET A 210 6.31 2.37 -7.64
N ILE A 211 7.39 2.29 -6.85
CA ILE A 211 7.38 1.39 -5.67
C ILE A 211 6.66 2.05 -4.48
N TYR A 212 6.97 3.31 -4.19
CA TYR A 212 6.30 4.04 -3.10
C TYR A 212 4.87 4.42 -3.48
N GLU A 213 4.66 4.80 -4.74
CA GLU A 213 3.32 5.14 -5.23
C GLU A 213 2.46 3.89 -5.46
N SER A 214 2.99 2.71 -5.82
CA SER A 214 2.18 1.47 -5.80
C SER A 214 1.95 0.90 -4.41
N VAL A 215 2.78 1.25 -3.41
CA VAL A 215 2.56 0.89 -2.01
C VAL A 215 1.60 1.88 -1.31
N LEU A 216 1.50 3.12 -1.81
CA LEU A 216 0.58 4.16 -1.32
C LEU A 216 -0.75 4.27 -2.10
N ASP A 217 -0.77 3.99 -3.39
CA ASP A 217 -1.99 3.82 -4.21
C ASP A 217 -2.75 2.55 -3.75
N ASP A 218 -2.01 1.58 -3.21
CA ASP A 218 -2.53 0.43 -2.45
C ASP A 218 -2.57 0.73 -0.93
N GLY A 219 -2.45 1.99 -0.49
CA GLY A 219 -2.43 2.37 0.92
C GLY A 219 -3.75 2.08 1.64
N LEU A 220 -3.73 1.77 2.96
CA LEU A 220 -4.85 1.40 3.87
C LEU A 220 -5.80 0.31 3.35
N GLU A 221 -6.40 0.50 2.18
CA GLU A 221 -7.12 -0.48 1.39
C GLU A 221 -6.25 -1.70 1.05
N GLY A 222 -4.98 -1.60 0.65
CA GLY A 222 -4.15 -2.78 0.36
C GLY A 222 -3.82 -3.64 1.58
N ILE A 223 -3.69 -3.04 2.76
CA ILE A 223 -3.49 -3.77 4.03
C ILE A 223 -4.80 -4.39 4.49
N GLU A 224 -5.92 -3.66 4.45
CA GLU A 224 -7.26 -4.20 4.74
C GLU A 224 -7.66 -5.30 3.74
N HIS A 225 -7.31 -5.15 2.46
CA HIS A 225 -7.50 -6.14 1.42
C HIS A 225 -6.64 -7.37 1.67
N GLN A 226 -5.37 -7.19 2.07
CA GLN A 226 -4.48 -8.30 2.40
C GLN A 226 -4.96 -9.04 3.65
N GLU A 227 -5.37 -8.35 4.71
CA GLU A 227 -5.95 -8.98 5.90
C GLU A 227 -7.28 -9.68 5.61
N ARG A 228 -8.17 -9.03 4.83
CA ARG A 228 -9.44 -9.61 4.41
C ARG A 228 -9.20 -10.88 3.59
N TYR A 229 -8.25 -10.83 2.66
CA TYR A 229 -7.82 -12.00 1.90
C TYR A 229 -7.24 -13.08 2.82
N GLU A 230 -6.40 -12.74 3.79
CA GLU A 230 -5.84 -13.71 4.74
C GLU A 230 -6.91 -14.37 5.62
N ARG A 231 -7.93 -13.61 6.06
CA ARG A 231 -9.09 -14.17 6.77
C ARG A 231 -9.84 -15.15 5.89
N LEU A 232 -10.10 -14.80 4.63
CA LEU A 232 -10.73 -15.69 3.66
C LEU A 232 -9.87 -16.93 3.38
N LEU A 233 -8.55 -16.79 3.25
CA LEU A 233 -7.63 -17.91 3.05
C LEU A 233 -7.59 -18.86 4.26
N ARG A 234 -7.67 -18.32 5.47
CA ARG A 234 -7.80 -19.14 6.69
C ARG A 234 -9.12 -19.90 6.69
N ARG A 235 -10.25 -19.21 6.45
CA ARG A 235 -11.58 -19.82 6.32
C ARG A 235 -11.59 -20.93 5.26
N ALA A 236 -11.00 -20.66 4.10
CA ALA A 236 -10.91 -21.61 3.00
C ALA A 236 -10.14 -22.90 3.34
N LYS A 237 -9.25 -22.87 4.34
CA LYS A 237 -8.50 -24.04 4.81
C LYS A 237 -9.20 -24.78 5.96
N THR A 238 -10.14 -24.14 6.65
CA THR A 238 -10.79 -24.69 7.85
C THR A 238 -12.24 -25.11 7.62
N GLU A 239 -12.95 -24.43 6.73
CA GLU A 239 -14.35 -24.72 6.42
C GLU A 239 -14.46 -25.94 5.51
N ASP A 240 -15.57 -26.66 5.65
CA ASP A 240 -15.89 -27.77 4.75
C ASP A 240 -16.40 -27.24 3.41
N LEU A 241 -15.61 -27.50 2.37
CA LEU A 241 -15.89 -27.10 0.98
C LEU A 241 -16.25 -28.30 0.10
N SER A 242 -16.61 -29.44 0.71
CA SER A 242 -16.96 -30.68 0.00
C SER A 242 -18.15 -30.50 -0.95
N GLU A 243 -19.14 -29.69 -0.58
CA GLU A 243 -20.29 -29.35 -1.43
C GLU A 243 -19.87 -28.67 -2.73
N VAL A 244 -18.88 -27.78 -2.69
CA VAL A 244 -18.41 -27.03 -3.87
C VAL A 244 -17.42 -27.85 -4.68
N SER A 245 -16.45 -28.48 -4.02
CA SER A 245 -15.45 -29.32 -4.67
C SER A 245 -16.06 -30.53 -5.36
N GLY A 246 -17.09 -31.14 -4.75
CA GLY A 246 -17.82 -32.29 -5.31
C GLY A 246 -18.59 -31.98 -6.59
N ILE A 247 -18.88 -30.71 -6.88
CA ILE A 247 -19.48 -30.30 -8.17
C ILE A 247 -18.49 -30.48 -9.33
N GLY A 248 -17.18 -30.39 -9.05
CA GLY A 248 -16.14 -30.53 -10.07
C GLY A 248 -16.11 -29.38 -11.08
N CYS A 249 -16.74 -28.23 -10.78
CA CYS A 249 -16.76 -27.10 -11.72
C CYS A 249 -15.41 -26.40 -11.83
N LEU A 250 -14.53 -26.49 -10.84
CA LEU A 250 -13.20 -25.87 -10.84
C LEU A 250 -12.14 -26.87 -10.34
N TYR A 251 -11.10 -27.10 -11.14
CA TYR A 251 -10.00 -28.02 -10.83
C TYR A 251 -8.71 -27.63 -11.54
N GLN A 252 -7.57 -28.14 -11.07
CA GLN A 252 -6.28 -28.02 -11.75
C GLN A 252 -6.10 -29.19 -12.74
N SER A 253 -5.57 -28.92 -13.93
CA SER A 253 -5.35 -29.95 -14.97
C SER A 253 -4.00 -29.74 -15.65
N GLY A 254 -2.99 -30.55 -15.33
CA GLY A 254 -1.71 -30.55 -16.04
C GLY A 254 -1.03 -29.18 -16.18
N VAL A 255 -0.25 -29.03 -17.25
CA VAL A 255 0.48 -27.80 -17.60
C VAL A 255 0.29 -27.42 -19.08
N ASP A 256 0.47 -26.15 -19.41
CA ASP A 256 0.51 -25.70 -20.79
C ASP A 256 1.86 -25.98 -21.46
N ARG A 257 1.99 -25.64 -22.75
CA ARG A 257 3.24 -25.85 -23.51
C ARG A 257 4.45 -25.07 -22.98
N LEU A 258 4.24 -24.09 -22.11
CA LEU A 258 5.29 -23.31 -21.45
C LEU A 258 5.54 -23.77 -20.02
N GLY A 259 4.94 -24.88 -19.59
CA GLY A 259 5.09 -25.46 -18.25
C GLY A 259 4.29 -24.74 -17.16
N ARG A 260 3.33 -23.88 -17.53
CA ARG A 260 2.48 -23.14 -16.58
C ARG A 260 1.29 -24.01 -16.17
N PRO A 261 0.94 -24.10 -14.87
CA PRO A 261 -0.25 -24.84 -14.44
C PRO A 261 -1.51 -24.32 -15.12
N VAL A 262 -2.37 -25.24 -15.56
CA VAL A 262 -3.68 -24.91 -16.12
C VAL A 262 -4.76 -25.15 -15.08
N VAL A 263 -5.63 -24.18 -14.91
CA VAL A 263 -6.84 -24.28 -14.09
C VAL A 263 -8.05 -24.31 -15.00
N VAL A 264 -8.89 -25.33 -14.84
CA VAL A 264 -10.08 -25.53 -15.65
C VAL A 264 -11.31 -25.11 -14.88
N PHE A 265 -12.17 -24.32 -15.53
CA PHE A 265 -13.48 -23.93 -14.99
C PHE A 265 -14.60 -24.34 -15.96
N CYS A 266 -15.48 -25.25 -15.54
CA CYS A 266 -16.61 -25.75 -16.31
C CYS A 266 -17.88 -24.99 -15.94
N GLY A 267 -18.29 -24.05 -16.79
CA GLY A 267 -19.41 -23.15 -16.51
C GLY A 267 -20.75 -23.87 -16.31
N LYS A 268 -21.02 -24.94 -17.09
CA LYS A 268 -22.29 -25.71 -17.00
C LYS A 268 -22.56 -26.24 -15.60
N TRP A 269 -21.51 -26.62 -14.89
CA TRP A 269 -21.60 -27.22 -13.57
C TRP A 269 -21.69 -26.21 -12.45
N PHE A 270 -21.45 -24.92 -12.70
CA PHE A 270 -21.54 -23.88 -11.66
C PHE A 270 -23.02 -23.48 -11.43
N PRO A 271 -23.69 -23.87 -10.32
CA PRO A 271 -25.10 -23.62 -10.10
C PRO A 271 -25.30 -22.32 -9.32
N ALA A 272 -25.18 -21.17 -9.99
CA ALA A 272 -25.06 -19.86 -9.35
C ALA A 272 -26.22 -19.46 -8.41
N HIS A 273 -27.44 -19.97 -8.62
CA HIS A 273 -28.61 -19.65 -7.78
C HIS A 273 -28.79 -20.59 -6.58
N ASN A 274 -28.26 -21.81 -6.65
CA ASN A 274 -28.46 -22.83 -5.61
C ASN A 274 -27.19 -23.08 -4.79
N LEU A 275 -26.07 -22.48 -5.19
CA LEU A 275 -24.78 -22.60 -4.54
C LEU A 275 -24.54 -21.42 -3.59
N ASP A 276 -23.96 -21.70 -2.44
CA ASP A 276 -23.39 -20.68 -1.59
C ASP A 276 -22.16 -20.04 -2.28
N LEU A 277 -22.36 -18.82 -2.76
CA LEU A 277 -21.34 -18.05 -3.48
C LEU A 277 -20.16 -17.65 -2.60
N GLU A 278 -20.31 -17.62 -1.27
CA GLU A 278 -19.18 -17.42 -0.36
C GLU A 278 -18.30 -18.66 -0.31
N LYS A 279 -18.90 -19.85 -0.12
CA LYS A 279 -18.14 -21.12 -0.19
C LYS A 279 -17.48 -21.31 -1.55
N ALA A 280 -18.14 -20.87 -2.64
CA ALA A 280 -17.55 -20.89 -3.97
C ALA A 280 -16.28 -20.02 -4.07
N LEU A 281 -16.31 -18.81 -3.49
CA LEU A 281 -15.13 -17.94 -3.41
C LEU A 281 -14.03 -18.56 -2.53
N LEU A 282 -14.39 -19.17 -1.40
CA LEU A 282 -13.41 -19.85 -0.54
C LEU A 282 -12.73 -21.01 -1.27
N TYR A 283 -13.48 -21.83 -2.00
CA TYR A 283 -12.92 -22.92 -2.81
C TYR A 283 -12.02 -22.41 -3.94
N LEU A 284 -12.42 -21.32 -4.62
CA LEU A 284 -11.58 -20.64 -5.60
C LEU A 284 -10.24 -20.19 -4.98
N ILE A 285 -10.27 -19.57 -3.80
CA ILE A 285 -9.07 -19.14 -3.09
C ILE A 285 -8.21 -20.33 -2.67
N TYR A 286 -8.82 -21.38 -2.10
CA TYR A 286 -8.15 -22.60 -1.67
C TYR A 286 -7.36 -23.24 -2.82
N LEU A 287 -7.99 -23.37 -3.99
CA LEU A 287 -7.38 -24.00 -5.16
C LEU A 287 -6.30 -23.12 -5.80
N LEU A 288 -6.55 -21.81 -5.91
CA LEU A 288 -5.66 -20.91 -6.64
C LEU A 288 -4.48 -20.39 -5.82
N ASP A 289 -4.59 -20.18 -4.50
CA ASP A 289 -3.52 -19.60 -3.68
C ASP A 289 -2.13 -20.26 -3.86
N PRO A 290 -2.00 -21.61 -3.94
CA PRO A 290 -0.70 -22.23 -4.23
C PRO A 290 -0.23 -21.99 -5.68
N ILE A 291 -1.15 -21.91 -6.65
CA ILE A 291 -0.88 -21.80 -8.09
C ILE A 291 -0.43 -20.38 -8.45
N VAL A 292 -1.11 -19.36 -7.90
CA VAL A 292 -0.86 -17.94 -8.21
C VAL A 292 0.49 -17.42 -7.71
N LYS A 293 1.28 -18.23 -7.01
CA LYS A 293 2.68 -17.91 -6.67
C LYS A 293 3.57 -17.91 -7.92
N GLY A 294 3.20 -18.70 -8.93
CA GLY A 294 3.87 -18.77 -10.22
C GLY A 294 2.94 -18.35 -11.36
N ASP A 295 3.51 -18.32 -12.57
CA ASP A 295 2.77 -18.03 -13.79
C ASP A 295 1.78 -19.16 -14.11
N TYR A 296 0.53 -18.81 -14.41
CA TYR A 296 -0.54 -19.79 -14.64
C TYR A 296 -1.51 -19.35 -15.73
N VAL A 297 -2.33 -20.29 -16.21
CA VAL A 297 -3.38 -20.04 -17.20
C VAL A 297 -4.72 -20.63 -16.75
N ILE A 298 -5.82 -20.03 -17.22
CA ILE A 298 -7.18 -20.50 -16.95
C ILE A 298 -7.84 -20.90 -18.26
N ALA A 299 -8.51 -22.05 -18.29
CA ALA A 299 -9.40 -22.48 -19.35
C ALA A 299 -10.84 -22.54 -18.82
N TYR A 300 -11.66 -21.58 -19.24
CA TYR A 300 -13.09 -21.53 -18.93
C TYR A 300 -13.90 -22.10 -20.09
N PHE A 301 -14.67 -23.15 -19.82
CA PHE A 301 -15.58 -23.76 -20.78
C PHE A 301 -17.00 -23.24 -20.58
N HIS A 302 -17.46 -22.45 -21.56
CA HIS A 302 -18.80 -21.87 -21.62
C HIS A 302 -19.81 -22.80 -22.32
N THR A 303 -19.45 -24.07 -22.46
CA THR A 303 -20.22 -25.04 -23.26
C THR A 303 -21.53 -25.37 -22.55
N LEU A 304 -22.66 -25.16 -23.24
CA LEU A 304 -24.02 -25.42 -22.72
C LEU A 304 -24.33 -24.70 -21.39
N THR A 305 -23.72 -23.53 -21.14
CA THR A 305 -24.07 -22.69 -19.99
C THR A 305 -25.38 -21.95 -20.22
N SER A 306 -26.21 -21.89 -19.18
CA SER A 306 -27.53 -21.25 -19.17
C SER A 306 -27.57 -20.05 -18.21
N SER A 307 -28.70 -19.34 -18.17
CA SER A 307 -28.92 -18.23 -17.23
C SER A 307 -28.65 -18.61 -15.77
N ASN A 308 -28.95 -19.86 -15.41
CA ASN A 308 -28.81 -20.37 -14.05
C ASN A 308 -27.35 -20.56 -13.60
N ASN A 309 -26.41 -20.47 -14.55
CA ASN A 309 -24.99 -20.63 -14.30
C ASN A 309 -24.26 -19.30 -14.10
N TYR A 310 -24.92 -18.15 -14.30
CA TYR A 310 -24.27 -16.85 -14.17
C TYR A 310 -24.39 -16.32 -12.74
N PRO A 311 -23.25 -16.11 -12.04
CA PRO A 311 -23.28 -15.28 -10.86
C PRO A 311 -23.59 -13.83 -11.24
N SER A 312 -24.01 -13.03 -10.26
CA SER A 312 -24.27 -11.62 -10.48
C SER A 312 -22.98 -10.88 -10.89
N LEU A 313 -23.11 -9.85 -11.74
CA LEU A 313 -21.98 -9.00 -12.12
C LEU A 313 -21.33 -8.33 -10.91
N GLN A 314 -22.13 -8.01 -9.89
CA GLN A 314 -21.65 -7.48 -8.63
C GLN A 314 -20.73 -8.49 -7.92
N TRP A 315 -21.13 -9.76 -7.85
CA TRP A 315 -20.30 -10.79 -7.25
C TRP A 315 -18.97 -10.96 -8.02
N LEU A 316 -19.00 -10.96 -9.35
CA LEU A 316 -17.77 -11.02 -10.16
C LEU A 316 -16.85 -9.82 -9.91
N LYS A 317 -17.42 -8.62 -9.73
CA LYS A 317 -16.68 -7.42 -9.31
C LYS A 317 -16.01 -7.63 -7.96
N ASP A 318 -16.78 -8.12 -7.00
CA ASP A 318 -16.34 -8.30 -5.62
C ASP A 318 -15.21 -9.32 -5.56
N VAL A 319 -15.31 -10.44 -6.28
CA VAL A 319 -14.21 -11.42 -6.42
C VAL A 319 -12.97 -10.75 -7.00
N TYR A 320 -13.10 -10.02 -8.11
CA TYR A 320 -11.95 -9.35 -8.74
C TYR A 320 -11.28 -8.31 -7.81
N SER A 321 -12.05 -7.63 -6.96
CA SER A 321 -11.54 -6.65 -5.99
C SER A 321 -10.93 -7.32 -4.76
N ILE A 322 -11.50 -8.44 -4.28
CA ILE A 322 -11.01 -9.18 -3.11
C ILE A 322 -9.68 -9.88 -3.42
N LEU A 323 -9.51 -10.39 -4.64
CA LEU A 323 -8.31 -11.14 -5.01
C LEU A 323 -7.08 -10.22 -5.11
N PRO A 324 -5.97 -10.54 -4.40
CA PRO A 324 -4.76 -9.72 -4.41
C PRO A 324 -4.13 -9.62 -5.80
N TYR A 325 -3.27 -8.60 -5.98
CA TYR A 325 -2.61 -8.31 -7.25
C TYR A 325 -1.89 -9.52 -7.89
N LYS A 326 -1.35 -10.45 -7.09
CA LYS A 326 -0.68 -11.68 -7.56
C LYS A 326 -1.53 -12.52 -8.52
N TYR A 327 -2.86 -12.57 -8.32
CA TYR A 327 -3.79 -13.28 -9.19
C TYR A 327 -3.78 -12.68 -10.60
N LYS A 328 -3.80 -11.34 -10.69
CA LYS A 328 -3.86 -10.62 -11.96
C LYS A 328 -2.49 -10.59 -12.64
N LYS A 329 -1.42 -10.42 -11.87
CA LYS A 329 -0.03 -10.35 -12.37
C LYS A 329 0.39 -11.66 -13.03
N ASN A 330 0.18 -12.78 -12.34
CA ASN A 330 0.75 -14.07 -12.72
C ASN A 330 -0.16 -14.87 -13.67
N LEU A 331 -1.44 -14.48 -13.80
CA LEU A 331 -2.28 -14.96 -14.90
C LEU A 331 -1.66 -14.54 -16.23
N LYS A 332 -1.39 -15.49 -17.13
CA LYS A 332 -0.84 -15.19 -18.47
C LYS A 332 -1.86 -15.26 -19.58
N ALA A 333 -2.82 -16.18 -19.46
CA ALA A 333 -3.90 -16.33 -20.42
C ALA A 333 -5.15 -16.83 -19.71
N PHE A 334 -6.29 -16.30 -20.14
CA PHE A 334 -7.63 -16.73 -19.75
C PHE A 334 -8.37 -17.11 -21.03
N TYR A 335 -8.46 -18.41 -21.31
CA TYR A 335 -9.14 -18.93 -22.50
C TYR A 335 -10.62 -19.13 -22.19
N ILE A 336 -11.50 -18.56 -23.01
CA ILE A 336 -12.94 -18.80 -22.96
C ILE A 336 -13.29 -19.65 -24.17
N VAL A 337 -13.66 -20.91 -23.94
CA VAL A 337 -14.02 -21.87 -24.98
C VAL A 337 -15.55 -21.91 -25.15
N HIS A 338 -16.00 -21.92 -26.40
CA HIS A 338 -17.43 -21.85 -26.78
C HIS A 338 -18.18 -20.60 -26.28
N PRO A 339 -17.62 -19.37 -26.34
CA PRO A 339 -18.33 -18.18 -25.90
C PRO A 339 -19.50 -17.87 -26.85
N THR A 340 -20.68 -17.61 -26.27
CA THR A 340 -21.83 -17.06 -27.01
C THR A 340 -21.59 -15.59 -27.37
N PHE A 341 -22.39 -15.05 -28.31
CA PHE A 341 -22.33 -13.62 -28.65
C PHE A 341 -22.51 -12.73 -27.40
N TRP A 342 -23.47 -13.09 -26.55
CA TRP A 342 -23.71 -12.42 -25.27
C TRP A 342 -22.48 -12.47 -24.37
N THR A 343 -21.85 -13.63 -24.22
CA THR A 343 -20.67 -13.80 -23.38
C THR A 343 -19.46 -13.03 -23.90
N LYS A 344 -19.26 -12.95 -25.22
CA LYS A 344 -18.21 -12.11 -25.81
C LYS A 344 -18.44 -10.63 -25.45
N MET A 345 -19.67 -10.15 -25.62
CA MET A 345 -20.05 -8.77 -25.31
C MET A 345 -19.87 -8.46 -23.81
N MET A 346 -20.37 -9.31 -22.93
CA MET A 346 -20.25 -9.14 -21.48
C MET A 346 -18.79 -9.23 -21.01
N THR A 347 -18.01 -10.15 -21.56
CA THR A 347 -16.57 -10.27 -21.26
C THR A 347 -15.83 -9.01 -21.68
N TRP A 348 -16.10 -8.50 -22.89
CA TRP A 348 -15.51 -7.26 -23.38
C TRP A 348 -15.88 -6.07 -22.48
N TRP A 349 -17.14 -5.97 -22.06
CA TRP A 349 -17.60 -4.91 -21.16
C TRP A 349 -16.92 -5.00 -19.79
N PHE A 350 -16.96 -6.19 -19.16
CA PHE A 350 -16.33 -6.44 -17.86
C PHE A 350 -14.83 -6.13 -17.87
N THR A 351 -14.11 -6.64 -18.86
CA THR A 351 -12.66 -6.40 -18.99
C THR A 351 -12.31 -4.96 -19.34
N THR A 352 -13.22 -4.21 -19.96
CA THR A 352 -12.98 -2.79 -20.30
C THR A 352 -13.22 -1.87 -19.12
N PHE A 353 -14.32 -2.07 -18.37
CA PHE A 353 -14.75 -1.12 -17.35
C PHE A 353 -14.45 -1.56 -15.92
N MET A 354 -14.30 -2.86 -15.67
CA MET A 354 -14.15 -3.41 -14.31
C MET A 354 -12.78 -4.06 -14.09
N ALA A 355 -12.24 -4.70 -15.13
CA ALA A 355 -11.02 -5.49 -15.03
C ALA A 355 -9.99 -5.22 -16.16
N PRO A 356 -9.52 -3.97 -16.33
CA PRO A 356 -8.62 -3.59 -17.43
C PRO A 356 -7.28 -4.33 -17.40
N ALA A 357 -6.77 -4.68 -16.21
CA ALA A 357 -5.48 -5.34 -16.02
C ALA A 357 -5.39 -6.73 -16.67
N ILE A 358 -6.52 -7.40 -16.93
CA ILE A 358 -6.56 -8.72 -17.55
C ILE A 358 -7.10 -8.71 -18.98
N LYS A 359 -7.55 -7.56 -19.50
CA LYS A 359 -8.22 -7.46 -20.82
C LYS A 359 -7.41 -8.09 -21.95
N THR A 360 -6.12 -7.81 -22.02
CA THR A 360 -5.21 -8.34 -23.05
C THR A 360 -4.91 -9.83 -22.90
N LYS A 361 -5.27 -10.42 -21.75
CA LYS A 361 -5.02 -11.83 -21.41
C LYS A 361 -6.23 -12.71 -21.68
N VAL A 362 -7.40 -12.13 -21.98
CA VAL A 362 -8.63 -12.89 -22.23
C VAL A 362 -8.75 -13.22 -23.71
N HIS A 363 -8.81 -14.51 -24.02
CA HIS A 363 -8.87 -15.03 -25.37
C HIS A 363 -10.14 -15.85 -25.58
N SER A 364 -10.99 -15.43 -26.51
CA SER A 364 -12.19 -16.18 -26.89
C SER A 364 -11.85 -17.19 -27.99
N LEU A 365 -12.07 -18.47 -27.71
CA LEU A 365 -11.82 -19.59 -28.62
C LEU A 365 -13.14 -20.20 -29.08
N PRO A 366 -13.36 -20.39 -30.39
CA PRO A 366 -14.62 -20.93 -30.89
C PRO A 366 -14.79 -22.43 -30.63
N GLY A 367 -13.73 -23.17 -30.28
CA GLY A 367 -13.83 -24.54 -29.80
C GLY A 367 -12.55 -25.08 -29.19
N VAL A 368 -12.57 -26.36 -28.79
CA VAL A 368 -11.53 -26.97 -27.93
C VAL A 368 -10.24 -27.16 -28.71
N GLU A 369 -10.30 -27.43 -30.00
CA GLU A 369 -9.11 -27.68 -30.82
C GLU A 369 -8.12 -26.49 -30.84
N HIS A 370 -8.63 -25.25 -30.79
CA HIS A 370 -7.78 -24.06 -30.71
C HIS A 370 -7.02 -23.99 -29.39
N LEU A 371 -7.59 -24.55 -28.32
CA LEU A 371 -6.92 -24.67 -27.04
C LEU A 371 -5.69 -25.59 -27.14
N TYR A 372 -5.71 -26.59 -28.03
CA TYR A 372 -4.60 -27.52 -28.22
C TYR A 372 -3.34 -26.89 -28.80
N SER A 373 -3.47 -25.70 -29.41
CA SER A 373 -2.31 -24.91 -29.84
C SER A 373 -1.50 -24.40 -28.63
N ALA A 374 -2.14 -24.14 -27.50
CA ALA A 374 -1.53 -23.61 -26.29
C ALA A 374 -1.25 -24.68 -25.22
N ILE A 375 -2.10 -25.71 -25.13
CA ILE A 375 -2.05 -26.74 -24.09
C ILE A 375 -2.12 -28.12 -24.76
N ALA A 376 -1.25 -29.05 -24.39
CA ALA A 376 -1.27 -30.37 -25.02
C ALA A 376 -2.52 -31.17 -24.59
N LYS A 377 -3.05 -32.04 -25.48
CA LYS A 377 -4.31 -32.76 -25.24
C LYS A 377 -4.25 -33.69 -24.03
N ASP A 378 -3.10 -34.30 -23.79
CA ASP A 378 -2.81 -35.17 -22.64
C ASP A 378 -2.75 -34.42 -21.30
N GLN A 379 -2.60 -33.09 -21.32
CA GLN A 379 -2.54 -32.25 -20.13
C GLN A 379 -3.92 -31.70 -19.71
N LEU A 380 -4.95 -31.94 -20.52
CA LEU A 380 -6.31 -31.43 -20.30
C LEU A 380 -7.29 -32.56 -20.03
N GLU A 381 -7.76 -32.64 -18.79
CA GLU A 381 -8.92 -33.45 -18.42
C GLU A 381 -10.17 -32.65 -18.77
N ILE A 382 -10.78 -32.94 -19.93
CA ILE A 382 -11.98 -32.24 -20.40
C ILE A 382 -13.20 -33.15 -20.23
N PRO A 383 -14.29 -32.69 -19.58
CA PRO A 383 -15.54 -33.42 -19.51
C PRO A 383 -16.08 -33.84 -20.89
N ALA A 384 -16.55 -35.08 -21.01
CA ALA A 384 -16.99 -35.67 -22.27
C ALA A 384 -18.06 -34.85 -23.01
N TYR A 385 -18.99 -34.22 -22.26
CA TYR A 385 -20.04 -33.41 -22.86
C TYR A 385 -19.51 -32.20 -23.66
N ILE A 386 -18.31 -31.70 -23.33
CA ILE A 386 -17.69 -30.57 -24.04
C ILE A 386 -17.13 -31.06 -25.36
N THR A 387 -16.44 -32.20 -25.35
CA THR A 387 -15.90 -32.81 -26.58
C THR A 387 -17.02 -33.31 -27.50
N GLU A 388 -18.11 -33.84 -26.94
CA GLU A 388 -19.30 -34.24 -27.69
C GLU A 388 -19.97 -33.03 -28.35
N TYR A 389 -20.11 -31.92 -27.62
CA TYR A 389 -20.64 -30.68 -28.17
C TYR A 389 -19.77 -30.18 -29.33
N ASP A 390 -18.45 -30.14 -29.15
CA ASP A 390 -17.52 -29.64 -30.16
C ASP A 390 -17.57 -30.50 -31.43
N MET A 391 -17.60 -31.83 -31.27
CA MET A 391 -17.79 -32.78 -32.37
C MET A 391 -19.13 -32.59 -33.10
N ALA A 392 -20.21 -32.31 -32.36
CA ALA A 392 -21.54 -32.11 -32.94
C ALA A 392 -21.65 -30.77 -33.69
N THR A 393 -21.03 -29.70 -33.18
CA THR A 393 -21.11 -28.37 -33.80
C THR A 393 -20.18 -28.21 -34.98
N ASN A 394 -19.00 -28.81 -34.92
CA ASN A 394 -17.93 -28.50 -35.85
C ASN A 394 -17.43 -29.72 -36.66
N GLY A 395 -17.87 -30.93 -36.33
CA GLY A 395 -17.43 -32.16 -37.00
C GLY A 395 -16.06 -32.67 -36.53
N ILE A 396 -15.55 -33.72 -37.17
CA ILE A 396 -14.36 -34.48 -36.69
C ILE A 396 -13.04 -33.73 -36.97
N HIS A 397 -12.99 -32.81 -37.94
CA HIS A 397 -11.76 -32.15 -38.41
C HIS A 397 -12.01 -30.74 -38.98
N TYR A 398 -12.27 -29.73 -38.15
CA TYR A 398 -12.56 -28.38 -38.65
C TYR A 398 -11.39 -27.38 -38.51
N PHE A 399 -10.33 -27.68 -37.75
CA PHE A 399 -9.09 -26.92 -37.78
C PHE A 399 -7.96 -27.61 -38.51
N GLN A 400 -7.53 -26.97 -39.60
CA GLN A 400 -6.19 -27.13 -40.16
C GLN A 400 -5.39 -25.88 -39.76
N PRO A 401 -4.30 -26.00 -38.97
CA PRO A 401 -3.49 -24.84 -38.66
C PRO A 401 -2.89 -24.28 -39.96
N ILE A 402 -3.07 -22.98 -40.21
CA ILE A 402 -2.41 -22.30 -41.33
C ILE A 402 -0.90 -22.41 -41.08
N THR A 403 -0.24 -23.28 -41.83
CA THR A 403 1.22 -23.30 -41.91
C THR A 403 1.63 -22.06 -42.69
N ASN A 404 2.07 -21.00 -42.01
CA ASN A 404 2.82 -19.93 -42.65
C ASN A 404 4.17 -20.50 -43.10
N THR A 405 4.19 -21.21 -44.22
CA THR A 405 5.41 -21.44 -44.98
C THR A 405 5.70 -20.15 -45.74
N SER A 406 6.62 -19.35 -45.19
CA SER A 406 7.37 -18.39 -45.98
C SER A 406 8.00 -19.12 -47.17
N SER A 407 7.45 -18.92 -48.35
CA SER A 407 8.09 -19.27 -49.62
C SER A 407 9.36 -18.41 -49.79
N PRO A 408 10.54 -19.00 -50.00
CA PRO A 408 11.67 -18.22 -50.50
C PRO A 408 11.39 -17.89 -51.97
N ALA A 409 11.58 -16.62 -52.32
CA ALA A 409 11.54 -16.16 -53.69
C ALA A 409 12.62 -16.88 -54.52
N SER A 410 12.23 -17.37 -55.69
CA SER A 410 13.11 -17.76 -56.80
C SER A 410 13.12 -16.67 -57.85
#